data_AF-A0A2H0X7D8-F1
#
_entry.id   AF-A0A2H0X7D8-F1
#
_cell.length_a   1.000
_cell.length_b   1.000
_cell.length_c   1.000
_cell.angle_alpha   90.00
_cell.angle_beta   90.00
_cell.angle_gamma   90.00
#
_symmetry.space_group_name_H-M   'P 1'
#
loop_
_entity.id
_entity.type
_entity.pdbx_description
1 polymer ?
#
loop_
_entity_poly.entity_id
_entity_poly.type
_entity_poly.pdbx_seq_one_letter_code
_entity_poly.pdbx_strand_id
1 'polypeptide(L)'
;MRRPFFAFTLKLFMNDCLFCDIIAGRVLSDKLLETDDFVVINNKYPKAPVHLLVLPKKHLEKTQTIAGGEPDFWNRMMAAVWEAIKAAGLDKTGYKLVNNGAGYNHFSHEHMHIMGGDVSLAGGE
;
A
#
# COMPACT_ATOMS: atom_id res chain seq x y z
N MET A 1 15.33 -15.52 38.54
CA MET A 1 13.94 -15.48 38.02
C MET A 1 13.67 -14.07 37.50
N ARG A 2 13.16 -13.94 36.26
CA ARG A 2 12.79 -12.71 35.50
C ARG A 2 13.97 -11.93 34.90
N ARG A 3 14.04 -11.55 33.62
CA ARG A 3 13.50 -11.93 32.29
C ARG A 3 14.36 -11.04 31.34
N PRO A 4 14.88 -11.51 30.19
CA PRO A 4 15.71 -10.65 29.36
C PRO A 4 14.83 -9.59 28.70
N PHE A 5 15.24 -8.33 28.78
CA PHE A 5 14.68 -7.24 27.99
C PHE A 5 14.92 -7.56 26.52
N PHE A 6 13.87 -7.95 25.81
CA PHE A 6 13.87 -8.02 24.36
C PHE A 6 13.96 -6.58 23.85
N ALA A 7 15.16 -6.15 23.48
CA ALA A 7 15.34 -4.97 22.65
C ALA A 7 14.76 -5.30 21.28
N PHE A 8 13.49 -4.95 21.06
CA PHE A 8 12.90 -4.93 19.73
C PHE A 8 13.46 -3.70 19.04
N THR A 9 14.65 -3.84 18.44
CA THR A 9 15.27 -2.79 17.64
C THR A 9 14.40 -2.61 16.41
N LEU A 10 13.43 -1.70 16.47
CA LEU A 10 12.70 -1.21 15.31
C LEU A 10 13.74 -0.57 14.40
N LYS A 11 14.15 -1.31 13.37
CA LYS A 11 15.12 -0.86 12.38
C LYS A 11 14.44 0.23 11.56
N LEU A 12 14.51 1.47 12.05
CA LEU A 12 14.24 2.70 11.32
C LEU A 12 15.29 2.79 10.20
N PHE A 13 15.08 2.04 9.12
CA PHE A 13 15.87 2.21 7.92
C PHE A 13 15.46 3.52 7.25
N MET A 14 16.31 4.51 7.45
CA MET A 14 16.40 5.74 6.68
C MET A 14 16.95 5.40 5.29
N ASN A 15 16.22 4.60 4.52
CA ASN A 15 16.40 4.53 3.09
C ASN A 15 15.73 5.78 2.50
N ASP A 16 16.28 6.34 1.40
CA ASP A 16 15.66 7.41 0.61
C ASP A 16 14.32 6.93 -0.01
N CYS A 17 13.32 6.73 0.84
CA CYS A 17 12.05 6.12 0.52
C CYS A 17 10.94 7.12 0.82
N LEU A 18 10.41 7.71 -0.25
CA LEU A 18 9.29 8.64 -0.19
C LEU A 18 8.08 8.07 0.57
N PHE A 19 7.79 6.78 0.41
CA PHE A 19 6.64 6.15 1.10
C PHE A 19 6.89 6.01 2.61
N CYS A 20 8.12 5.73 3.04
CA CYS A 20 8.46 5.80 4.47
C CYS A 20 8.29 7.20 5.04
N ASP A 21 8.67 8.23 4.28
CA ASP A 21 8.47 9.63 4.70
C ASP A 21 6.99 10.01 4.79
N ILE A 22 6.17 9.53 3.86
CA ILE A 22 4.72 9.71 3.91
C ILE A 22 4.13 8.99 5.13
N ILE A 23 4.50 7.73 5.37
CA ILE A 23 4.02 6.93 6.52
C ILE A 23 4.43 7.58 7.84
N ALA A 24 5.65 8.13 7.91
CA ALA A 24 6.16 8.84 9.09
C ALA A 24 5.60 10.27 9.24
N GLY A 25 4.79 10.75 8.31
CA GLY A 25 4.24 12.11 8.33
C GLY A 25 5.26 13.22 8.03
N ARG A 26 6.44 12.87 7.51
CA ARG A 26 7.48 13.82 7.10
C ARG A 26 7.16 14.50 5.77
N VAL A 27 6.39 13.82 4.92
CA VAL A 27 5.86 14.36 3.65
C VAL A 27 4.34 14.28 3.69
N LEU A 28 3.68 15.38 3.33
CA LEU A 28 2.22 15.43 3.25
C LEU A 28 1.72 14.50 2.13
N SER A 29 0.67 13.76 2.44
CA SER A 29 -0.09 12.96 1.50
C SER A 29 -1.59 13.14 1.77
N ASP A 30 -2.38 12.88 0.74
CA ASP A 30 -3.83 12.82 0.89
C ASP A 30 -4.20 11.38 1.29
N LYS A 31 -4.40 11.19 2.60
CA LYS A 31 -4.64 9.89 3.23
C LYS A 31 -6.13 9.58 3.26
N LEU A 32 -6.51 8.47 2.66
CA LEU A 32 -7.89 7.98 2.67
C LEU A 32 -8.21 7.24 3.97
N LEU A 33 -7.35 6.30 4.36
CA LEU A 33 -7.48 5.52 5.59
C LEU A 33 -6.14 4.99 6.07
N GLU A 34 -6.11 4.53 7.32
CA GLU A 34 -4.96 3.90 7.95
C GLU A 34 -5.44 2.79 8.89
N THR A 35 -4.80 1.63 8.80
CA THR A 35 -5.00 0.47 9.68
C THR A 35 -3.75 0.27 10.55
N ASP A 36 -3.66 -0.80 11.33
CA ASP A 36 -2.46 -1.09 12.11
C ASP A 36 -1.24 -1.34 11.20
N ASP A 37 -1.42 -2.04 10.09
CA ASP A 37 -0.35 -2.50 9.21
C ASP A 37 -0.20 -1.69 7.91
N PHE A 38 -1.23 -0.95 7.49
CA PHE A 38 -1.27 -0.30 6.17
C PHE A 38 -1.73 1.16 6.22
N VAL A 39 -1.31 1.94 5.22
CA VAL A 39 -1.78 3.30 4.94
C VAL A 39 -2.27 3.32 3.49
N VAL A 40 -3.42 3.96 3.26
CA VAL A 40 -3.98 4.15 1.92
C VAL A 40 -3.99 5.63 1.59
N ILE A 41 -3.38 5.98 0.48
CA ILE A 41 -3.27 7.37 0.01
C ILE A 41 -3.79 7.53 -1.41
N ASN A 42 -4.26 8.73 -1.75
CA ASN A 42 -4.48 9.12 -3.13
C ASN A 42 -3.13 9.23 -3.85
N ASN A 43 -3.05 8.66 -5.05
CA ASN A 43 -1.88 8.79 -5.90
C ASN A 43 -1.78 10.25 -6.38
N LYS A 44 -0.61 10.86 -6.18
CA LYS A 44 -0.33 12.25 -6.63
C LYS A 44 -0.45 12.43 -8.15
N TYR A 45 -0.23 11.36 -8.93
CA TYR A 45 -0.31 11.35 -10.38
C TYR A 45 -1.31 10.27 -10.85
N PRO A 46 -2.62 10.52 -10.68
CA PRO A 46 -3.65 9.52 -10.94
C PRO A 46 -3.69 9.12 -12.43
N LYS A 47 -4.07 7.87 -12.69
CA LYS A 47 -4.23 7.27 -14.05
C LYS A 47 -5.67 6.81 -14.30
N ALA A 48 -6.55 7.10 -13.36
CA ALA A 48 -7.99 6.87 -13.36
C ALA A 48 -8.63 7.92 -12.43
N PRO A 49 -9.96 8.17 -12.51
CA PRO A 49 -10.65 9.11 -11.64
C PRO A 49 -10.37 8.89 -10.15
N VAL A 50 -10.33 7.63 -9.73
CA VAL A 50 -9.80 7.20 -8.44
C VAL A 50 -8.54 6.38 -8.69
N HIS A 51 -7.42 6.80 -8.11
CA HIS A 51 -6.17 6.04 -8.12
C HIS A 51 -5.56 6.09 -6.71
N LEU A 52 -5.64 4.98 -5.99
CA LEU A 52 -5.12 4.83 -4.63
C LEU A 52 -3.86 3.98 -4.60
N LEU A 53 -3.05 4.17 -3.57
CA LEU A 53 -1.92 3.32 -3.22
C LEU A 53 -2.16 2.74 -1.83
N VAL A 54 -2.14 1.41 -1.71
CA VAL A 54 -2.12 0.70 -0.42
C VAL A 54 -0.68 0.37 -0.08
N LEU A 55 -0.17 0.94 1.02
CA LEU A 55 1.22 0.89 1.44
C LEU A 55 1.33 0.13 2.77
N PRO A 56 2.20 -0.89 2.92
CA PRO A 56 2.51 -1.42 4.23
C PRO A 56 3.30 -0.38 5.03
N LYS A 57 3.01 -0.23 6.32
CA LYS A 57 3.77 0.66 7.22
C LYS A 57 5.22 0.22 7.36
N LYS A 58 5.45 -1.10 7.36
CA LYS A 58 6.78 -1.68 7.30
C LYS A 58 7.35 -1.49 5.90
N HIS A 59 8.60 -1.00 5.82
CA HIS A 59 9.33 -1.00 4.57
C HIS A 59 9.61 -2.44 4.13
N LEU A 60 8.97 -2.86 3.05
CA LEU A 60 9.14 -4.16 2.41
C LEU A 60 9.38 -3.94 0.93
N GLU A 61 10.44 -4.52 0.39
CA GLU A 61 10.65 -4.57 -1.05
C GLU A 61 9.82 -5.68 -1.68
N LYS A 62 9.56 -5.55 -2.99
CA LYS A 62 8.84 -6.54 -3.77
C LYS A 62 9.44 -7.95 -3.69
N THR A 63 10.77 -8.04 -3.66
CA THR A 63 11.50 -9.30 -3.54
C THR A 63 11.20 -10.00 -2.22
N GLN A 64 10.98 -9.24 -1.14
CA GLN A 64 10.70 -9.77 0.19
C GLN A 64 9.26 -10.28 0.31
N THR A 65 8.30 -9.59 -0.30
CA THR A 65 6.87 -9.97 -0.27
C THR A 65 6.59 -11.18 -1.17
N ILE A 66 7.28 -11.30 -2.32
CA ILE A 66 7.18 -12.47 -3.21
C ILE A 66 7.87 -13.69 -2.60
N ALA A 67 8.99 -13.51 -1.89
CA ALA A 67 9.68 -14.61 -1.21
C ALA A 67 8.90 -15.19 -0.01
N GLY A 68 7.75 -14.61 0.35
CA GLY A 68 6.96 -15.04 1.51
C GLY A 68 7.66 -14.74 2.84
N GLY A 69 8.55 -13.74 2.88
CA GLY A 69 9.30 -13.39 4.09
C GLY A 69 8.46 -12.75 5.20
N GLU A 70 7.16 -12.54 4.96
CA GLU A 70 6.22 -11.94 5.88
C GLU A 70 4.93 -12.79 5.89
N PRO A 71 4.65 -13.53 6.98
CA PRO A 71 3.48 -14.41 7.06
C PRO A 71 2.18 -13.64 6.88
N ASP A 72 1.22 -14.19 6.14
CA ASP A 72 -0.11 -13.60 5.88
C ASP A 72 -0.12 -12.19 5.27
N PHE A 73 1.02 -11.69 4.78
CA PHE A 73 1.15 -10.35 4.20
C PHE A 73 0.04 -10.02 3.21
N TRP A 74 -0.12 -10.89 2.21
CA TRP A 74 -1.06 -10.69 1.11
C TRP A 74 -2.51 -10.77 1.60
N ASN A 75 -2.81 -11.61 2.60
CA ASN A 75 -4.15 -11.67 3.18
C ASN A 75 -4.51 -10.34 3.87
N ARG A 76 -3.59 -9.81 4.71
CA ARG A 76 -3.82 -8.54 5.40
C ARG A 76 -3.82 -7.34 4.43
N MET A 77 -2.97 -7.37 3.40
CA MET A 77 -2.96 -6.36 2.36
C MET A 77 -4.27 -6.33 1.57
N MET A 78 -4.80 -7.50 1.19
CA MET A 78 -6.07 -7.59 0.49
C MET A 78 -7.24 -7.11 1.37
N ALA A 79 -7.22 -7.37 2.68
CA ALA A 79 -8.19 -6.79 3.60
C ALA A 79 -8.20 -5.25 3.54
N ALA A 80 -7.02 -4.61 3.61
CA ALA A 80 -6.89 -3.16 3.47
C ALA A 80 -7.35 -2.64 2.09
N VAL A 81 -7.06 -3.39 1.02
CA VAL A 81 -7.53 -3.08 -0.35
C VAL A 81 -9.06 -3.07 -0.41
N TRP A 82 -9.73 -4.06 0.19
CA TRP A 82 -11.18 -4.13 0.17
C TRP A 82 -11.86 -3.03 1.00
N GLU A 83 -11.26 -2.65 2.12
CA GLU A 83 -11.69 -1.48 2.89
C GLU A 83 -11.57 -0.19 2.06
N ALA A 84 -10.45 -0.01 1.37
CA ALA A 84 -10.22 1.15 0.50
C ALA A 84 -11.20 1.22 -0.67
N ILE A 85 -11.49 0.09 -1.32
CA ILE A 85 -12.48 0.01 -2.41
C ILE A 85 -13.85 0.46 -1.94
N LYS A 86 -14.31 -0.03 -0.78
CA LYS A 86 -15.61 0.35 -0.21
C LYS A 86 -15.63 1.83 0.19
N ALA A 87 -14.56 2.31 0.83
CA ALA A 87 -14.44 3.71 1.24
C ALA A 87 -14.46 4.67 0.04
N ALA A 88 -13.90 4.26 -1.09
CA ALA A 88 -13.91 5.03 -2.33
C ALA A 88 -15.15 4.80 -3.22
N GLY A 89 -16.11 3.96 -2.79
CA GLY A 89 -17.31 3.63 -3.58
C GLY A 89 -17.03 2.84 -4.85
N LEU A 90 -15.83 2.28 -4.98
CA LEU A 90 -15.40 1.55 -6.18
C LEU A 90 -16.04 0.18 -6.31
N ASP A 91 -16.58 -0.36 -5.22
CA ASP A 91 -17.42 -1.57 -5.22
C ASP A 91 -18.67 -1.44 -6.10
N LYS A 92 -19.07 -0.21 -6.42
CA LYS A 92 -20.25 0.10 -7.25
C LYS A 92 -19.90 0.54 -8.67
N THR A 93 -18.70 1.07 -8.88
CA THR A 93 -18.27 1.64 -10.18
C THR A 93 -17.25 0.77 -10.90
N GLY A 94 -16.74 -0.27 -10.26
CA GLY A 94 -15.66 -1.11 -10.78
C GLY A 94 -14.27 -0.57 -10.43
N TYR A 95 -13.31 -1.50 -10.40
CA TYR A 95 -11.90 -1.24 -10.08
C TYR A 95 -10.96 -2.24 -10.75
N LYS A 96 -9.70 -1.82 -10.90
CA LYS A 96 -8.54 -2.59 -11.35
C LYS A 96 -7.49 -2.56 -10.24
N LEU A 97 -7.02 -3.74 -9.83
CA LEU A 97 -5.90 -3.88 -8.90
C LEU A 97 -4.64 -4.12 -9.70
N VAL A 98 -3.60 -3.30 -9.48
CA VAL A 98 -2.31 -3.47 -10.16
C VAL A 98 -1.22 -3.58 -9.12
N ASN A 99 -0.43 -4.64 -9.24
CA ASN A 99 0.67 -4.93 -8.35
C ASN A 99 1.96 -5.03 -9.16
N ASN A 100 2.67 -3.91 -9.30
CA ASN A 100 3.84 -3.82 -10.17
C ASN A 100 5.04 -4.58 -9.60
N GLY A 101 5.92 -5.06 -10.48
CA GLY A 101 7.13 -5.79 -10.09
C GLY A 101 8.23 -5.65 -11.14
N ALA A 102 9.47 -5.93 -10.73
CA ALA A 102 10.67 -5.77 -11.56
C ALA A 102 10.71 -4.39 -12.26
N GLY A 103 10.88 -4.35 -13.58
CA GLY A 103 10.99 -3.10 -14.35
C GLY A 103 9.76 -2.19 -14.33
N TYR A 104 8.61 -2.64 -13.81
CA TYR A 104 7.42 -1.81 -13.64
C TYR A 104 7.34 -1.10 -12.28
N ASN A 105 8.22 -1.45 -11.32
CA ASN A 105 8.24 -0.81 -9.99
C ASN A 105 9.09 0.46 -10.00
N HIS A 106 8.45 1.60 -9.72
CA HIS A 106 9.14 2.89 -9.59
C HIS A 106 9.73 3.12 -8.19
N PHE A 107 9.19 2.45 -7.17
CA PHE A 107 9.63 2.60 -5.78
C PHE A 107 10.03 1.25 -5.21
N SER A 108 11.06 1.26 -4.35
CA SER A 108 11.55 0.07 -3.63
C SER A 108 10.66 -0.35 -2.44
N HIS A 109 9.51 0.29 -2.25
CA HIS A 109 8.55 -0.03 -1.19
C HIS A 109 7.29 -0.61 -1.82
N GLU A 110 6.91 -1.82 -1.41
CA GLU A 110 5.72 -2.54 -1.89
C GLU A 110 4.47 -1.66 -1.83
N HIS A 111 3.67 -1.72 -2.88
CA HIS A 111 2.41 -1.00 -2.94
C HIS A 111 1.48 -1.64 -3.95
N MET A 112 0.19 -1.61 -3.63
CA MET A 112 -0.85 -2.00 -4.59
C MET A 112 -1.61 -0.79 -5.05
N HIS A 113 -1.75 -0.68 -6.37
CA HIS A 113 -2.58 0.31 -7.00
C HIS A 113 -4.03 -0.16 -7.00
N ILE A 114 -4.95 0.73 -6.64
CA ILE A 114 -6.39 0.56 -6.87
C ILE A 114 -6.80 1.67 -7.83
N MET A 115 -7.30 1.31 -9.01
CA MET A 115 -7.70 2.28 -10.04
C MET A 115 -9.15 2.04 -10.43
N GLY A 116 -9.96 3.08 -10.58
CA GLY A 116 -11.36 2.94 -10.97
C GLY A 116 -12.14 4.24 -10.93
N GLY A 117 -13.46 4.12 -10.81
CA GLY A 117 -14.38 5.26 -10.68
C GLY A 117 -14.94 5.77 -12.00
N ASP A 118 -14.54 5.19 -13.13
CA ASP A 118 -15.15 5.48 -14.42
C ASP A 118 -16.33 4.53 -14.68
N VAL A 119 -17.55 5.07 -14.61
CA VAL A 119 -18.78 4.34 -14.91
C VAL A 119 -19.02 4.14 -16.41
N SER A 120 -18.24 4.80 -17.28
CA SER A 120 -18.37 4.70 -18.74
C SER A 120 -17.61 3.50 -19.32
N LEU A 121 -16.71 2.90 -18.56
CA LEU A 121 -15.81 1.81 -18.99
C LEU A 121 -16.05 0.50 -18.23
N ALA A 122 -17.31 0.15 -17.95
CA ALA A 122 -17.65 -1.22 -17.54
C ALA A 122 -17.28 -2.20 -18.68
N GLY A 123 -16.02 -2.62 -18.74
CA GLY A 123 -15.43 -3.49 -19.77
C GLY A 123 -14.27 -2.90 -20.59
N GLY A 124 -13.66 -1.77 -20.21
CA GLY A 124 -12.55 -1.19 -20.98
C GLY A 124 -11.22 -1.94 -20.79
N GLU A 125 -10.71 -2.52 -21.89
CA GLU A 125 -9.36 -3.10 -22.03
C GLU A 125 -8.27 -2.25 -21.35
#